data_AF-A0A1F3Y347-F1
#
_entry.id   AF-A0A1F3Y347-F1
#
_cell.length_a   1.000
_cell.length_b   1.000
_cell.length_c   1.000
_cell.angle_alpha   90.00
_cell.angle_beta   90.00
_cell.angle_gamma   90.00
#
_symmetry.space_group_name_H-M   'P 1'
#
loop_
_entity.id
_entity.type
_entity.pdbx_description
1 polymer ?
#
loop_
_entity_poly.entity_id
_entity_poly.type
_entity_poly.pdbx_seq_one_letter_code
_entity_poly.pdbx_strand_id
1 'polypeptide(L)'
;MMRPVLFILFFCSSAMAADSTRTLKPDAASFEAMGRGLLWSVNYDRTLIDSMAVGLGFGTVGTKTATGGDGGTMAYLLPLYYNYYFMLTQGSIYATAGVDFVINSGSVKNLGAATGNVDFPSYPVMPVFGAGYENRSASGFMFRFALYGIWGDGLDPWGGFSFGYCF
;
A
#
# COMPACT_ATOMS: atom_id res chain seq x y z
N MET A 1 17.40 32.36 -15.80
CA MET A 1 16.21 31.88 -16.55
C MET A 1 16.28 30.36 -16.61
N MET A 2 15.59 29.65 -15.70
CA MET A 2 15.64 28.19 -15.61
C MET A 2 14.56 27.58 -16.50
N ARG A 3 14.96 26.67 -17.41
CA ARG A 3 14.05 25.89 -18.25
C ARG A 3 13.45 24.75 -17.41
N PRO A 4 12.14 24.50 -17.46
CA PRO A 4 11.57 23.30 -16.86
C PRO A 4 11.98 22.10 -17.74
N VAL A 5 12.81 21.21 -17.18
CA VAL A 5 13.06 19.89 -17.75
C VAL A 5 11.85 19.03 -17.42
N LEU A 6 10.93 18.93 -18.39
CA LEU A 6 9.79 18.04 -18.35
C LEU A 6 10.30 16.59 -18.42
N PHE A 7 10.45 15.94 -17.26
CA PHE A 7 10.70 14.50 -17.17
C PHE A 7 9.43 13.74 -17.57
N ILE A 8 9.26 13.50 -18.87
CA ILE A 8 8.28 12.54 -19.38
C ILE A 8 8.85 11.16 -19.09
N LEU A 9 8.38 10.54 -18.01
CA LEU A 9 8.57 9.12 -17.74
C LEU A 9 7.88 8.33 -18.86
N PHE A 10 8.71 7.73 -19.69
CA PHE A 10 8.37 6.89 -20.83
C PHE A 10 7.65 5.60 -20.35
N PHE A 11 6.33 5.67 -20.15
CA PHE A 11 5.48 4.47 -20.05
C PHE A 11 5.00 4.04 -21.45
N CYS A 12 5.94 3.84 -22.37
CA CYS A 12 5.67 3.14 -23.62
C CYS A 12 6.02 1.66 -23.43
N SER A 13 5.12 0.90 -22.79
CA SER A 13 5.10 -0.55 -22.94
C SER A 13 3.77 -0.93 -23.56
N SER A 14 3.83 -1.20 -24.86
CA SER A 14 2.89 -1.99 -25.67
C SER A 14 1.63 -2.48 -24.93
N ALA A 15 0.55 -1.72 -25.05
CA ALA A 15 -0.81 -2.16 -24.75
C ALA A 15 -1.31 -3.19 -25.79
N MET A 16 -0.51 -4.24 -26.05
CA MET A 16 -1.07 -5.46 -26.58
C MET A 16 -1.96 -6.03 -25.47
N ALA A 17 -3.17 -6.43 -25.84
CA ALA A 17 -4.12 -7.10 -24.96
C ALA A 17 -3.49 -8.40 -24.43
N ALA A 18 -2.62 -8.27 -23.42
CA ALA A 18 -2.17 -9.39 -22.64
C ALA A 18 -3.39 -9.87 -21.86
N ASP A 19 -3.69 -11.17 -21.99
CA ASP A 19 -4.62 -11.85 -21.10
C ASP A 19 -4.32 -11.45 -19.66
N SER A 20 -5.38 -11.33 -18.85
CA SER A 20 -5.29 -10.95 -17.44
C SER A 20 -4.20 -11.77 -16.75
N THR A 21 -3.03 -11.15 -16.53
CA THR A 21 -1.91 -11.78 -15.83
C THR A 21 -2.32 -12.13 -14.40
N ARG A 22 -3.36 -11.47 -13.86
CA ARG A 22 -4.01 -11.82 -12.58
C ARG A 22 -4.66 -13.19 -12.59
N THR A 23 -5.22 -13.63 -13.71
CA THR A 23 -5.89 -14.94 -13.78
C THR A 23 -4.87 -16.06 -13.94
N LEU A 24 -3.79 -15.80 -14.68
CA LEU A 24 -2.70 -16.75 -14.88
C LEU A 24 -1.76 -16.86 -13.67
N LYS A 25 -1.61 -15.76 -12.92
CA LYS A 25 -0.74 -15.63 -11.75
C LYS A 25 -1.54 -15.02 -10.59
N PRO A 26 -2.42 -15.83 -9.97
CA PRO A 26 -3.37 -15.34 -8.98
C PRO A 26 -2.72 -14.92 -7.67
N ASP A 27 -1.51 -15.39 -7.39
CA ASP A 27 -0.80 -15.08 -6.16
C ASP A 27 0.23 -13.98 -6.41
N ALA A 28 0.43 -13.10 -5.44
CA ALA A 28 1.49 -12.11 -5.50
C ALA A 28 2.14 -11.90 -4.13
N ALA A 29 3.46 -11.80 -4.10
CA ALA A 29 4.20 -11.34 -2.94
C ALA A 29 4.90 -10.01 -3.29
N SER A 30 4.82 -9.02 -2.41
CA SER A 30 5.41 -7.71 -2.65
C SER A 30 6.02 -7.08 -1.40
N PHE A 31 7.02 -6.26 -1.63
CA PHE A 31 7.52 -5.29 -0.67
C PHE A 31 6.89 -3.94 -0.98
N GLU A 32 6.44 -3.22 0.05
CA GLU A 32 5.86 -1.90 -0.05
C GLU A 32 6.69 -0.91 0.79
N ALA A 33 7.14 0.17 0.14
CA ALA A 33 7.82 1.29 0.75
C ALA A 33 6.84 2.45 0.85
N MET A 34 6.57 2.89 2.08
CA MET A 34 5.44 3.74 2.41
C MET A 34 4.10 3.10 1.99
N GLY A 35 3.00 3.36 2.69
CA GLY A 35 1.71 2.71 2.42
C GLY A 35 1.03 2.20 3.69
N ARG A 36 0.38 1.04 3.62
CA ARG A 36 -0.38 0.46 4.75
C ARG A 36 0.52 0.10 5.93
N GLY A 37 1.77 -0.28 5.64
CA GLY A 37 2.81 -0.47 6.68
C GLY A 37 3.40 0.83 7.25
N LEU A 38 2.90 1.98 6.82
CA LEU A 38 3.38 3.33 7.09
C LEU A 38 4.79 3.62 6.58
N LEU A 39 5.82 2.91 7.04
CA LEU A 39 7.20 3.03 6.56
C LEU A 39 7.55 1.91 5.56
N TRP A 40 7.35 0.65 5.95
CA TRP A 40 7.56 -0.49 5.06
C TRP A 40 6.62 -1.64 5.41
N SER A 41 6.32 -2.49 4.43
CA SER A 41 5.64 -3.77 4.65
C SER A 41 6.01 -4.84 3.65
N VAL A 42 5.77 -6.09 4.03
CA VAL A 42 5.67 -7.23 3.12
C VAL A 42 4.20 -7.62 3.00
N ASN A 43 3.75 -7.90 1.79
CA ASN A 43 2.36 -8.16 1.48
C ASN A 43 2.21 -9.42 0.62
N TYR A 44 1.15 -10.17 0.86
CA TYR A 44 0.72 -11.27 0.03
C TYR A 44 -0.72 -11.05 -0.43
N ASP A 45 -0.96 -11.19 -1.73
CA ASP A 45 -2.27 -11.08 -2.34
C ASP A 45 -2.69 -12.39 -3.00
N ARG A 46 -4.00 -12.66 -2.94
CA ARG A 46 -4.69 -13.72 -3.66
C ARG A 46 -5.78 -13.10 -4.51
N THR A 47 -5.68 -13.24 -5.83
CA THR A 47 -6.77 -12.95 -6.76
C THR A 47 -7.89 -13.97 -6.55
N LEU A 48 -9.09 -13.49 -6.25
CA LEU A 48 -10.29 -14.31 -6.04
C LEU A 48 -11.07 -14.50 -7.34
N ILE A 49 -11.22 -13.40 -8.09
CA ILE A 49 -11.79 -13.32 -9.43
C ILE A 49 -11.00 -12.27 -10.21
N ASP A 50 -11.17 -12.19 -11.53
CA ASP A 50 -10.33 -11.34 -12.39
C ASP A 50 -10.28 -9.86 -11.94
N SER A 51 -11.39 -9.35 -11.39
CA SER A 51 -11.51 -7.96 -10.91
C SER A 51 -11.24 -7.77 -9.42
N MET A 52 -10.99 -8.83 -8.64
CA MET A 52 -10.84 -8.73 -7.18
C MET A 52 -9.67 -9.55 -6.63
N ALA A 53 -8.89 -8.92 -5.76
CA ALA A 53 -7.90 -9.60 -4.94
C ALA A 53 -8.10 -9.24 -3.47
N VAL A 54 -7.76 -10.17 -2.59
CA VAL A 54 -7.62 -9.92 -1.15
C VAL A 54 -6.15 -10.05 -0.78
N GLY A 55 -5.72 -9.30 0.22
CA GLY A 55 -4.34 -9.33 0.66
C GLY A 55 -4.20 -9.14 2.15
N LEU A 56 -3.10 -9.66 2.66
CA LEU A 56 -2.63 -9.42 4.01
C LEU A 56 -1.16 -9.02 3.97
N GLY A 57 -0.73 -8.27 4.98
CA GLY A 57 0.66 -7.87 5.09
C GLY A 57 1.15 -7.80 6.53
N PHE A 58 2.44 -7.51 6.65
CA PHE A 58 3.06 -7.14 7.91
C PHE A 58 3.96 -5.93 7.66
N GLY A 59 3.76 -4.87 8.44
CA GLY A 59 4.51 -3.63 8.33
C GLY A 59 4.93 -3.09 9.67
N THR A 60 5.94 -2.22 9.65
CA THR A 60 6.41 -1.57 10.87
C THR A 60 6.80 -0.13 10.61
N VAL A 61 6.65 0.70 11.64
CA VAL A 61 7.12 2.09 11.64
C VAL A 61 7.57 2.48 13.04
N GLY A 62 8.59 3.33 13.13
CA GLY A 62 8.94 3.97 14.39
C GLY A 62 7.82 4.88 14.87
N THR A 63 7.86 5.27 16.15
CA THR A 63 6.88 6.19 16.72
C THR A 63 7.54 7.51 17.09
N LYS A 64 6.73 8.56 17.19
CA LYS A 64 7.12 9.89 17.66
C LYS A 64 6.14 10.39 18.72
N THR A 65 6.63 11.21 19.64
CA THR A 65 5.79 11.92 20.60
C THR A 65 5.06 13.08 19.92
N ALA A 66 4.05 13.65 20.60
CA ALA A 66 3.32 14.83 20.10
C ALA A 66 4.23 16.06 19.84
N THR A 67 5.40 16.13 20.48
CA THR A 67 6.40 17.19 20.26
C THR A 67 7.42 16.85 19.16
N GLY A 68 7.25 15.71 18.49
CA GLY A 68 8.14 15.22 17.43
C GLY A 68 9.41 14.52 17.92
N GLY A 69 9.54 14.25 19.22
CA GLY A 69 10.63 13.46 19.77
C GLY A 69 10.46 11.96 19.47
N ASP A 70 11.52 11.17 19.66
CA ASP A 70 11.44 9.72 19.53
C ASP A 70 10.43 9.13 20.54
N GLY A 71 9.51 8.31 20.05
CA GLY A 71 8.52 7.61 20.89
C GLY A 71 9.09 6.38 21.60
N GLY A 72 10.30 5.94 21.25
CA GLY A 72 11.02 4.86 21.93
C GLY A 72 10.40 3.47 21.72
N THR A 73 9.44 3.34 20.79
CA THR A 73 8.75 2.09 20.48
C THR A 73 8.44 1.99 18.98
N MET A 74 8.23 0.77 18.49
CA MET A 74 7.85 0.50 17.11
C MET A 74 6.37 0.13 17.07
N ALA A 75 5.63 0.64 16.09
CA ALA A 75 4.29 0.14 15.79
C ALA A 75 4.38 -1.04 14.83
N TYR A 76 3.69 -2.13 15.16
CA TYR A 76 3.55 -3.30 14.29
C TYR A 76 2.15 -3.33 13.69
N LEU A 77 2.08 -3.32 12.37
CA LEU A 77 0.84 -3.28 11.61
C LEU A 77 0.62 -4.61 10.89
N LEU A 78 -0.61 -5.10 10.94
CA LEU A 78 -1.10 -6.21 10.13
C LEU A 78 -2.22 -5.70 9.22
N PRO A 79 -1.89 -5.20 8.01
CA PRO A 79 -2.87 -4.83 7.01
C PRO A 79 -3.69 -6.03 6.54
N LEU A 80 -5.01 -5.87 6.47
CA LEU A 80 -5.94 -6.77 5.79
C LEU A 80 -6.78 -5.93 4.83
N TYR A 81 -6.74 -6.24 3.54
CA TYR A 81 -7.35 -5.40 2.53
C TYR A 81 -7.88 -6.20 1.34
N TYR A 82 -8.66 -5.52 0.51
CA TYR A 82 -9.04 -6.01 -0.80
C TYR A 82 -8.83 -4.92 -1.86
N ASN A 83 -8.60 -5.35 -3.09
CA ASN A 83 -8.41 -4.50 -4.25
C ASN A 83 -9.47 -4.84 -5.29
N TYR A 84 -10.15 -3.82 -5.82
CA TYR A 84 -11.06 -3.92 -6.96
C TYR A 84 -10.43 -3.27 -8.18
N TYR A 85 -10.15 -4.05 -9.22
CA TYR A 85 -9.52 -3.60 -10.45
C TYR A 85 -10.58 -3.20 -11.49
N PHE A 86 -10.49 -1.98 -12.00
CA PHE A 86 -11.40 -1.46 -13.02
C PHE A 86 -11.07 -1.95 -14.43
N MET A 87 -9.86 -2.49 -14.62
CA MET A 87 -9.35 -2.96 -15.90
C MET A 87 -8.65 -4.31 -15.71
N LEU A 88 -8.84 -5.23 -16.66
CA LEU A 88 -8.27 -6.59 -16.63
C LEU A 88 -7.01 -6.72 -17.49
N THR A 89 -6.34 -5.60 -17.75
CA THR A 89 -5.14 -5.51 -18.59
C THR A 89 -3.86 -5.56 -17.74
N GLN A 90 -2.69 -5.60 -18.38
CA GLN A 90 -1.38 -5.58 -17.71
C GLN A 90 -1.22 -4.43 -16.71
N GLY A 91 -1.71 -3.24 -17.09
CA GLY A 91 -1.72 -2.03 -16.29
C GLY A 91 -3.15 -1.67 -15.88
N SER A 92 -3.43 -1.66 -14.58
CA SER A 92 -4.81 -1.52 -14.08
C SER A 92 -4.88 -0.49 -12.97
N ILE A 93 -5.88 0.38 -13.07
CA ILE A 93 -6.30 1.23 -11.96
C ILE A 93 -7.16 0.36 -11.04
N TYR A 94 -6.99 0.53 -9.73
CA TYR A 94 -7.77 -0.17 -8.72
C TYR A 94 -8.21 0.76 -7.60
N ALA A 95 -9.32 0.41 -6.97
CA ALA A 95 -9.71 0.92 -5.67
C ALA A 95 -9.32 -0.11 -4.60
N THR A 96 -9.00 0.36 -3.40
CA THR A 96 -8.60 -0.50 -2.28
C THR A 96 -9.27 -0.05 -1.01
N ALA A 97 -9.64 -1.01 -0.17
CA ALA A 97 -10.13 -0.76 1.18
C ALA A 97 -9.77 -1.90 2.10
N GLY A 98 -9.66 -1.60 3.39
CA GLY A 98 -9.20 -2.55 4.38
C GLY A 98 -9.10 -1.96 5.77
N VAL A 99 -8.40 -2.69 6.63
CA VAL A 99 -8.10 -2.32 8.00
C VAL A 99 -6.65 -2.69 8.30
N ASP A 100 -5.95 -1.81 8.99
CA ASP A 100 -4.63 -2.08 9.54
C ASP A 100 -4.78 -2.35 11.03
N PHE A 101 -4.46 -3.58 11.45
CA PHE A 101 -4.45 -3.93 12.87
C PHE A 101 -3.14 -3.50 13.51
N VAL A 102 -3.21 -2.68 14.56
CA VAL A 102 -2.07 -2.26 15.36
C VAL A 102 -1.86 -3.28 16.49
N ILE A 103 -0.94 -4.21 16.28
CA ILE A 103 -0.73 -5.39 17.14
C ILE A 103 -0.40 -4.97 18.58
N ASN A 104 0.40 -3.93 18.74
CA ASN A 104 0.81 -3.38 20.03
C ASN A 104 0.15 -2.02 20.36
N SER A 105 -1.13 -1.85 19.99
CA SER A 105 -1.91 -0.62 20.19
C SER A 105 -1.79 -0.02 21.60
N GLY A 106 -1.77 -0.84 22.65
CA GLY A 106 -1.60 -0.37 24.03
C GLY A 106 -0.28 0.36 24.30
N SER A 107 0.78 0.03 23.56
CA SER A 107 2.11 0.66 23.69
C SER A 107 2.31 1.88 22.81
N VAL A 108 1.52 2.02 21.73
CA VAL A 108 1.69 3.10 20.74
C VAL A 108 0.55 4.12 20.75
N LYS A 109 -0.45 3.93 21.60
CA LYS A 109 -1.57 4.86 21.78
C LYS A 109 -1.07 6.29 22.02
N ASN A 110 -1.70 7.25 21.35
CA ASN A 110 -1.37 8.69 21.41
C ASN A 110 0.05 9.04 20.94
N LEU A 111 0.73 8.12 20.26
CA LEU A 111 1.98 8.41 19.54
C LEU A 111 1.66 8.62 18.05
N GLY A 112 2.49 9.41 17.39
CA GLY A 112 2.48 9.54 15.94
C GLY A 112 3.38 8.49 15.29
N ALA A 113 3.15 8.22 14.01
CA ALA A 113 4.13 7.54 13.17
C ALA A 113 5.36 8.43 12.97
N ALA A 114 6.56 7.86 13.07
CA ALA A 114 7.81 8.58 12.83
C ALA A 114 7.90 9.10 11.39
N THR A 115 7.17 8.47 10.47
CA THR A 115 6.97 8.95 9.11
C THR A 115 5.57 9.51 8.96
N GLY A 116 5.45 10.78 8.54
CA GLY A 116 4.16 11.38 8.23
C GLY A 116 3.42 11.96 9.43
N ASN A 117 2.09 12.08 9.28
CA ASN A 117 1.21 12.70 10.28
C ASN A 117 0.17 11.72 10.85
N VAL A 118 0.32 10.42 10.59
CA VAL A 118 -0.62 9.41 11.09
C VAL A 118 -0.43 9.25 12.60
N ASP A 119 -1.47 9.55 13.37
CA ASP A 119 -1.51 9.34 14.81
C ASP A 119 -2.23 8.03 15.17
N PHE A 120 -1.61 7.21 16.02
CA PHE A 120 -2.12 5.91 16.40
C PHE A 120 -3.29 6.03 17.39
N PRO A 121 -4.46 5.45 17.06
CA PRO A 121 -5.62 5.56 17.91
C PRO A 121 -5.52 4.69 19.16
N SER A 122 -6.43 4.94 20.10
CA SER A 122 -6.55 4.15 21.32
C SER A 122 -7.10 2.72 21.11
N TYR A 123 -7.61 2.42 19.93
CA TYR A 123 -8.16 1.13 19.52
C TYR A 123 -7.23 0.43 18.50
N PRO A 124 -7.27 -0.90 18.38
CA PRO A 124 -6.28 -1.65 17.61
C PRO A 124 -6.51 -1.66 16.09
N VAL A 125 -7.42 -0.86 15.55
CA VAL A 125 -7.87 -0.96 14.15
C VAL A 125 -7.84 0.41 13.48
N MET A 126 -7.14 0.54 12.36
CA MET A 126 -7.18 1.75 11.52
C MET A 126 -7.81 1.42 10.17
N PRO A 127 -9.01 1.91 9.86
CA PRO A 127 -9.57 1.79 8.52
C PRO A 127 -8.68 2.45 7.47
N VAL A 128 -8.53 1.79 6.33
CA VAL A 128 -7.79 2.31 5.18
C VAL A 128 -8.60 2.19 3.91
N PHE A 129 -8.58 3.21 3.08
CA PHE A 129 -9.17 3.18 1.74
C PHE A 129 -8.31 3.98 0.78
N GLY A 130 -8.43 3.73 -0.51
CA GLY A 130 -7.60 4.40 -1.48
C GLY A 130 -7.83 3.98 -2.91
N ALA A 131 -6.94 4.45 -3.78
CA ALA A 131 -6.87 4.05 -5.17
C ALA A 131 -5.43 4.03 -5.64
N GLY A 132 -5.15 3.22 -6.64
CA GLY A 132 -3.80 3.06 -7.17
C GLY A 132 -3.76 2.57 -8.59
N TYR A 133 -2.53 2.41 -9.06
CA TYR A 133 -2.20 1.77 -10.32
C TYR A 133 -1.30 0.56 -10.04
N GLU A 134 -1.56 -0.53 -10.74
CA GLU A 134 -0.75 -1.75 -10.71
C GLU A 134 -0.33 -2.13 -12.12
N ASN A 135 0.95 -2.43 -12.32
CA ASN A 135 1.44 -3.11 -13.51
C ASN A 135 1.91 -4.52 -13.14
N ARG A 136 1.40 -5.54 -13.82
CA ARG A 136 1.87 -6.93 -13.72
C ARG A 136 2.41 -7.40 -15.06
N SER A 137 3.74 -7.50 -15.19
CA SER A 137 4.36 -7.98 -16.42
C SER A 137 4.05 -9.46 -16.68
N ALA A 138 4.20 -9.89 -17.93
CA ALA A 138 4.12 -11.30 -18.30
C ALA A 138 5.17 -12.17 -17.55
N SER A 139 6.34 -11.61 -17.23
CA SER A 139 7.38 -12.30 -16.46
C SER A 139 7.02 -12.51 -14.99
N GLY A 140 5.95 -11.87 -14.50
CA GLY A 140 5.50 -11.93 -13.11
C GLY A 140 5.97 -10.74 -12.28
N PHE A 141 6.84 -9.88 -12.79
CA PHE A 141 7.21 -8.66 -12.07
C PHE A 141 5.98 -7.77 -11.86
N MET A 142 5.83 -7.25 -10.64
CA MET A 142 4.73 -6.39 -10.26
C MET A 142 5.25 -5.07 -9.70
N PHE A 143 4.60 -3.98 -10.10
CA PHE A 143 4.81 -2.65 -9.56
C PHE A 143 3.47 -2.01 -9.21
N ARG A 144 3.40 -1.29 -8.09
CA ARG A 144 2.24 -0.54 -7.65
C ARG A 144 2.62 0.84 -7.17
N PHE A 145 1.69 1.76 -7.37
CA PHE A 145 1.61 3.00 -6.64
C PHE A 145 0.16 3.18 -6.15
N ALA A 146 -0.01 3.69 -4.93
CA ALA A 146 -1.32 3.98 -4.38
C ALA A 146 -1.31 5.21 -3.49
N LEU A 147 -2.47 5.87 -3.45
CA LEU A 147 -2.83 6.89 -2.48
C LEU A 147 -3.87 6.31 -1.55
N TYR A 148 -3.71 6.59 -0.27
CA TYR A 148 -4.57 6.08 0.80
C TYR A 148 -5.09 7.24 1.66
N GLY A 149 -6.28 7.06 2.22
CA GLY A 149 -6.71 7.69 3.45
C GLY A 149 -6.61 6.68 4.57
N ILE A 150 -5.81 6.98 5.59
CA ILE A 150 -5.63 6.13 6.78
C ILE A 150 -6.35 6.80 7.94
N TRP A 151 -7.25 6.07 8.59
CA TRP A 151 -8.06 6.59 9.69
C TRP A 151 -7.52 6.10 11.03
N GLY A 152 -6.61 6.88 11.60
CA GLY A 152 -6.10 6.72 12.97
C GLY A 152 -6.97 7.47 13.97
N ASP A 153 -6.38 8.41 14.71
CA ASP A 153 -7.12 9.44 15.48
C ASP A 153 -7.70 10.56 14.58
N GLY A 154 -7.27 10.61 13.32
CA GLY A 154 -7.79 11.46 12.26
C GLY A 154 -7.70 10.76 10.91
N LEU A 155 -8.21 11.41 9.86
CA LEU A 155 -8.02 10.96 8.48
C LEU A 155 -6.77 11.60 7.90
N ASP A 156 -5.77 10.78 7.61
CA ASP A 156 -4.49 11.22 7.07
C ASP A 156 -4.27 10.73 5.63
N PRO A 157 -3.92 11.64 4.69
CA PRO A 157 -3.54 11.24 3.35
C PRO A 157 -2.16 10.58 3.37
N TRP A 158 -2.04 9.45 2.68
CA TRP A 158 -0.82 8.67 2.61
C TRP A 158 -0.56 8.16 1.20
N GLY A 159 0.69 7.76 0.95
CA GLY A 159 1.12 7.24 -0.34
C GLY A 159 2.02 6.03 -0.15
N GLY A 160 1.98 5.12 -1.11
CA GLY A 160 2.82 3.93 -1.08
C GLY A 160 3.24 3.45 -2.45
N PHE A 161 4.40 2.81 -2.48
CA PHE A 161 4.96 2.18 -3.67
C PHE A 161 5.26 0.73 -3.35
N SER A 162 4.87 -0.19 -4.23
CA SER A 162 5.15 -1.61 -4.04
C SER A 162 5.86 -2.19 -5.26
N PHE A 163 6.73 -3.14 -5.03
CA PHE A 163 7.31 -3.98 -6.07
C PHE A 163 7.33 -5.43 -5.60
N GLY A 164 7.17 -6.37 -6.53
CA GLY A 164 7.00 -7.77 -6.17
C GLY A 164 6.97 -8.72 -7.34
N TYR A 165 6.50 -9.92 -7.04
CA TYR A 165 6.40 -11.02 -7.99
C TYR A 165 5.03 -11.69 -7.90
N CYS A 166 4.41 -11.89 -9.05
CA CYS A 166 3.18 -12.66 -9.23
C CYS A 166 3.52 -14.05 -9.76
N PHE A 167 2.85 -15.07 -9.25
CA PHE A 167 3.03 -16.47 -9.61
C PHE A 167 1.71 -17.23 -9.68
#